data_AF-A0A927LRR7-F1
#
_entry.id   AF-A0A927LRR7-F1
#
_cell.length_a   1.000
_cell.length_b   1.000
_cell.length_c   1.000
_cell.angle_alpha   90.00
_cell.angle_beta   90.00
_cell.angle_gamma   90.00
#
_symmetry.space_group_name_H-M   'P 1'
#
loop_
_entity.id
_entity.type
_entity.pdbx_description
1 polymer ?
#
loop_
_entity_poly.entity_id
_entity_poly.type
_entity_poly.pdbx_seq_one_letter_code
_entity_poly.pdbx_strand_id
1 'polypeptide(L)'
;MNMKMSNETQADLGTAHETELSEALDRLKREHDDLLHGLNELYAQARQVEREADHERPLPLLLQLRLRVQVFSEELKRHSEWEEHELYPFLNEYFHRKHVPSIVPSLWMLEKDHELASDNLNAFLKAVHVIENNPEAMLPSQATAYLIHACRMLQEHLRQEEQIVFPMTEQILTDMDYLFS
;
A
#
# COMPACT_ATOMS: atom_id res chain seq x y z
N MET A 1 0.09 45.92 -21.16
CA MET A 1 -0.91 45.43 -20.18
C MET A 1 -0.12 44.58 -19.19
N ASN A 2 0.22 45.19 -18.04
CA ASN A 2 1.11 44.60 -17.04
C ASN A 2 0.38 43.52 -16.26
N MET A 3 0.95 42.32 -16.19
CA MET A 3 0.60 41.33 -15.18
C MET A 3 1.85 41.08 -14.33
N LYS A 4 2.16 42.05 -13.46
CA LYS A 4 2.97 41.79 -12.26
C LYS A 4 2.05 40.98 -11.33
N MET A 5 2.03 39.67 -11.51
CA MET A 5 1.63 38.78 -10.42
C MET A 5 2.64 39.03 -9.30
N SER A 6 2.15 39.46 -8.15
CA SER A 6 2.90 39.83 -6.95
C SER A 6 3.74 38.64 -6.44
N ASN A 7 5.03 38.88 -6.13
CA ASN A 7 5.92 37.89 -5.49
C ASN A 7 5.29 37.23 -4.25
N GLU A 8 4.42 37.95 -3.54
CA GLU A 8 3.70 37.45 -2.35
C GLU A 8 2.74 36.29 -2.69
N THR A 9 2.05 36.34 -3.83
CA THR A 9 1.11 35.28 -4.25
C THR A 9 1.85 34.02 -4.68
N GLN A 10 3.07 34.17 -5.21
CA GLN A 10 3.88 33.06 -5.69
C GLN A 10 4.59 32.34 -4.53
N ALA A 11 5.00 33.07 -3.49
CA ALA A 11 5.55 32.51 -2.26
C ALA A 11 4.49 31.80 -1.40
N ASP A 12 3.27 32.33 -1.35
CA ASP A 12 2.12 31.73 -0.63
C ASP A 12 1.66 30.41 -1.27
N LEU A 13 1.65 30.33 -2.61
CA LEU A 13 1.38 29.09 -3.34
C LEU A 13 2.51 28.05 -3.19
N GLY A 14 3.75 28.50 -3.07
CA GLY A 14 4.91 27.64 -2.83
C GLY A 14 4.88 26.95 -1.48
N THR A 15 4.65 27.73 -0.43
CA THR A 15 4.57 27.25 0.96
C THR A 15 3.35 26.37 1.21
N ALA A 16 2.22 26.63 0.53
CA ALA A 16 1.05 25.75 0.58
C ALA A 16 1.36 24.35 0.01
N HIS A 17 2.00 24.26 -1.16
CA HIS A 17 2.35 22.97 -1.77
C HIS A 17 3.43 22.20 -1.01
N GLU A 18 4.39 22.89 -0.38
CA GLU A 18 5.39 22.27 0.49
C GLU A 18 4.72 21.62 1.72
N THR A 19 3.76 22.32 2.33
CA THR A 19 3.00 21.82 3.48
C THR A 19 2.14 20.61 3.09
N GLU A 20 1.41 20.69 1.97
CA GLU A 20 0.59 19.59 1.45
C GLU A 20 1.43 18.33 1.16
N LEU A 21 2.62 18.50 0.56
CA LEU A 21 3.50 17.37 0.26
C LEU A 21 4.11 16.76 1.52
N SER A 22 4.50 17.58 2.50
CA SER A 22 4.99 17.09 3.79
C SER A 22 3.91 16.29 4.51
N GLU A 23 2.67 16.77 4.52
CA GLU A 23 1.53 16.07 5.12
C GLU A 23 1.23 14.74 4.40
N ALA A 24 1.29 14.72 3.06
CA ALA A 24 1.14 13.50 2.27
C ALA A 24 2.23 12.47 2.58
N LEU A 25 3.49 12.90 2.72
CA LEU A 25 4.61 12.02 3.07
C LEU A 25 4.47 11.45 4.49
N ASP A 26 4.04 12.27 5.45
CA ASP A 26 3.80 11.82 6.83
C ASP A 26 2.60 10.87 6.93
N ARG A 27 1.59 11.06 6.07
CA ARG A 27 0.49 10.10 5.93
C ARG A 27 1.00 8.77 5.37
N LEU A 28 1.72 8.80 4.26
CA LEU A 28 2.27 7.61 3.60
C LEU A 28 3.07 6.74 4.57
N LYS A 29 4.01 7.34 5.30
CA LYS A 29 4.85 6.64 6.30
C LYS A 29 4.02 5.97 7.39
N ARG A 30 3.03 6.68 7.94
CA ARG A 30 2.17 6.13 9.00
C ARG A 30 1.30 4.98 8.50
N GLU A 31 0.66 5.15 7.34
CA GLU A 31 -0.16 4.10 6.75
C GLU A 31 0.69 2.86 6.42
N HIS A 32 1.91 3.03 5.91
CA HIS A 32 2.84 1.93 5.67
C HIS A 32 3.25 1.20 6.95
N ASP A 33 3.56 1.93 8.02
CA ASP A 33 3.89 1.34 9.32
C ASP A 33 2.72 0.49 9.85
N ASP A 34 1.49 1.01 9.76
CA ASP A 34 0.27 0.31 10.18
C ASP A 34 -0.01 -0.93 9.31
N LEU A 35 0.13 -0.81 7.98
CA LEU A 35 -0.04 -1.92 7.04
C LEU A 35 1.00 -3.01 7.25
N LEU A 36 2.28 -2.64 7.42
CA LEU A 36 3.36 -3.59 7.72
C LEU A 36 3.12 -4.32 9.03
N HIS A 37 2.61 -3.62 10.06
CA HIS A 37 2.21 -4.25 11.30
C HIS A 37 1.11 -5.29 11.07
N GLY A 38 0.03 -4.91 10.38
CA GLY A 38 -1.07 -5.81 10.04
C GLY A 38 -0.61 -7.04 9.24
N LEU A 39 0.27 -6.86 8.25
CA LEU A 39 0.86 -7.94 7.46
C LEU A 39 1.65 -8.93 8.33
N ASN A 40 2.45 -8.43 9.27
CA ASN A 40 3.22 -9.27 10.19
C ASN A 40 2.31 -10.09 11.11
N GLU A 41 1.22 -9.48 11.61
CA GLU A 41 0.24 -10.20 12.42
C GLU A 41 -0.48 -11.30 11.61
N LEU A 42 -0.98 -10.97 10.41
CA LEU A 42 -1.63 -11.93 9.52
C LEU A 42 -0.70 -13.08 9.16
N TYR A 43 0.57 -12.78 8.84
CA TYR A 43 1.59 -13.78 8.57
C TYR A 43 1.81 -14.72 9.76
N ALA A 44 1.99 -14.17 10.96
CA ALA A 44 2.20 -14.95 12.18
C ALA A 44 1.01 -15.89 12.46
N GLN A 45 -0.22 -15.39 12.31
CA GLN A 45 -1.43 -16.18 12.51
C GLN A 45 -1.62 -17.26 11.45
N ALA A 46 -1.33 -16.96 10.19
CA ALA A 46 -1.35 -17.97 9.12
C ALA A 46 -0.37 -19.12 9.42
N ARG A 47 0.83 -18.79 9.89
CA ARG A 47 1.84 -19.78 10.31
C ARG A 47 1.41 -20.55 11.56
N GLN A 48 0.63 -19.95 12.45
CA GLN A 48 0.06 -20.64 13.60
C GLN A 48 -0.97 -21.69 13.14
N VAL A 49 -1.87 -21.34 12.23
CA VAL A 49 -2.85 -22.27 11.65
C VAL A 49 -2.15 -23.45 10.97
N GLU A 50 -1.06 -23.23 10.23
CA GLU A 50 -0.28 -24.32 9.63
C GLU A 50 0.30 -25.31 10.67
N ARG A 51 0.74 -24.81 11.83
CA ARG A 51 1.30 -25.65 12.90
C ARG A 51 0.22 -26.42 13.66
N GLU A 52 -0.95 -25.82 13.84
CA GLU A 52 -2.06 -26.41 14.60
C GLU A 52 -2.94 -27.35 13.76
N ALA A 53 -2.84 -27.27 12.43
CA ALA A 53 -3.57 -28.16 11.51
C ALA A 53 -3.34 -29.65 11.76
N ASP A 54 -2.22 -30.03 12.38
CA ASP A 54 -1.86 -31.42 12.69
C ASP A 54 -2.39 -31.92 14.05
N HIS A 55 -2.93 -31.03 14.90
CA HIS A 55 -3.18 -31.35 16.31
C HIS A 55 -4.64 -31.19 16.77
N GLU A 56 -5.42 -30.24 16.24
CA GLU A 56 -6.85 -30.08 16.56
C GLU A 56 -7.54 -29.15 15.53
N ARG A 57 -8.86 -29.27 15.36
CA ARG A 57 -9.66 -28.62 14.28
C ARG A 57 -9.32 -27.13 14.12
N PRO A 58 -8.57 -26.72 13.08
CA PRO A 58 -8.10 -25.34 12.92
C PRO A 58 -9.19 -24.37 12.41
N LEU A 59 -10.42 -24.85 12.23
CA LEU A 59 -11.51 -24.07 11.64
C LEU A 59 -11.82 -22.77 12.41
N PRO A 60 -11.91 -22.74 13.76
CA PRO A 60 -12.15 -21.49 14.48
C PRO A 60 -11.04 -20.45 14.24
N LEU A 61 -9.77 -20.87 14.20
CA LEU A 61 -8.63 -19.99 13.91
C LEU A 61 -8.68 -19.48 12.48
N LEU A 62 -9.01 -20.35 11.53
CA LEU A 62 -9.13 -19.99 10.12
C LEU A 62 -10.26 -18.96 9.89
N LEU A 63 -11.39 -19.10 10.59
CA LEU A 63 -12.51 -18.15 10.52
C LEU A 63 -12.16 -16.80 11.17
N GLN A 64 -11.43 -16.80 12.29
CA GLN A 64 -10.91 -15.56 12.88
C GLN A 64 -9.93 -14.85 11.93
N LEU A 65 -9.03 -15.62 11.31
CA LEU A 65 -8.08 -15.10 10.34
C LEU A 65 -8.78 -14.52 9.11
N ARG A 66 -9.87 -15.14 8.64
CA ARG A 66 -10.72 -14.60 7.57
C ARG A 66 -11.23 -13.19 7.91
N LEU A 67 -11.77 -12.98 9.11
CA LEU A 67 -12.29 -11.68 9.52
C LEU A 67 -11.19 -10.61 9.52
N ARG A 68 -10.00 -10.96 10.01
CA ARG A 68 -8.85 -10.04 10.02
C ARG A 68 -8.38 -9.69 8.62
N VAL A 69 -8.33 -10.66 7.71
CA VAL A 69 -7.99 -10.41 6.31
C VAL A 69 -9.01 -9.49 5.66
N GLN A 70 -10.31 -9.64 5.94
CA GLN A 70 -11.34 -8.75 5.40
C GLN A 70 -11.12 -7.29 5.84
N VAL A 71 -10.87 -7.08 7.13
CA VAL A 71 -10.55 -5.74 7.66
C VAL A 71 -9.29 -5.19 7.00
N PHE A 72 -8.21 -5.97 6.97
CA PHE A 72 -6.96 -5.56 6.33
C PHE A 72 -7.13 -5.22 4.84
N SER A 73 -7.92 -6.00 4.10
CA SER A 73 -8.20 -5.72 2.69
C SER A 73 -8.96 -4.41 2.48
N GLU A 74 -9.84 -4.01 3.42
CA GLU A 74 -10.50 -2.71 3.38
C GLU A 74 -9.51 -1.58 3.65
N GLU A 75 -8.62 -1.73 4.64
CA GLU A 75 -7.56 -0.76 4.94
C GLU A 75 -6.62 -0.56 3.74
N LEU A 76 -6.10 -1.66 3.20
CA LEU A 76 -5.22 -1.66 2.02
C LEU A 76 -5.88 -0.97 0.83
N LYS A 77 -7.17 -1.26 0.59
CA LYS A 77 -7.91 -0.63 -0.50
C LYS A 77 -8.03 0.89 -0.31
N ARG A 78 -8.32 1.38 0.90
CA ARG A 78 -8.42 2.82 1.17
C ARG A 78 -7.09 3.53 0.96
N HIS A 79 -6.00 2.87 1.35
CA HIS A 79 -4.65 3.35 1.12
C HIS A 79 -4.35 3.48 -0.38
N SER A 80 -4.52 2.41 -1.17
CA SER A 80 -4.26 2.46 -2.62
C SER A 80 -5.17 3.43 -3.36
N GLU A 81 -6.46 3.53 -2.98
CA GLU A 81 -7.37 4.53 -3.56
C GLU A 81 -6.86 5.96 -3.31
N TRP A 82 -6.32 6.24 -2.12
CA TRP A 82 -5.74 7.55 -1.84
C TRP A 82 -4.50 7.82 -2.70
N GLU A 83 -3.62 6.83 -2.85
CA GLU A 83 -2.40 6.98 -3.66
C GLU A 83 -2.71 7.27 -5.12
N GLU A 84 -3.63 6.50 -5.70
CA GLU A 84 -4.06 6.62 -7.10
C GLU A 84 -4.72 7.98 -7.41
N HIS A 85 -5.51 8.51 -6.46
CA HIS A 85 -6.32 9.71 -6.70
C HIS A 85 -5.62 11.00 -6.25
N GLU A 86 -4.66 10.94 -5.33
CA GLU A 86 -4.03 12.13 -4.76
C GLU A 86 -2.51 12.12 -4.93
N LEU A 87 -1.80 11.13 -4.37
CA LEU A 87 -0.34 11.14 -4.31
C LEU A 87 0.32 10.98 -5.69
N TYR A 88 -0.03 9.92 -6.41
CA TYR A 88 0.59 9.63 -7.70
C TYR A 88 0.29 10.70 -8.78
N PRO A 89 -0.93 11.26 -8.87
CA PRO A 89 -1.20 12.39 -9.76
C PRO A 89 -0.31 13.60 -9.46
N PHE A 90 -0.14 13.95 -8.18
CA PHE A 90 0.72 15.05 -7.76
C PHE A 90 2.18 14.82 -8.19
N LEU A 91 2.74 13.64 -7.90
CA LEU A 91 4.11 13.29 -8.28
C LEU A 91 4.28 13.33 -9.80
N ASN A 92 3.37 12.69 -10.55
CA ASN A 92 3.46 12.63 -12.00
C ASN A 92 3.39 14.03 -12.64
N GLU A 93 2.52 14.91 -12.15
CA GLU A 93 2.44 16.29 -12.63
C GLU A 93 3.75 17.06 -12.39
N TYR A 94 4.35 16.93 -11.21
CA TYR A 94 5.62 17.58 -10.89
C TYR A 94 6.75 17.15 -11.83
N PHE A 95 6.98 15.84 -11.95
CA PHE A 95 8.07 15.29 -12.75
C PHE A 95 7.85 15.50 -14.25
N HIS A 96 6.59 15.52 -14.72
CA HIS A 96 6.29 15.87 -16.11
C HIS A 96 6.71 17.32 -16.43
N ARG A 97 6.43 18.27 -15.53
CA ARG A 97 6.83 19.69 -15.69
C ARG A 97 8.35 19.90 -15.71
N LYS A 98 9.12 18.99 -15.09
CA LYS A 98 10.59 19.03 -15.05
C LYS A 98 11.28 18.39 -16.27
N HIS A 99 10.51 17.93 -17.27
CA HIS A 99 11.04 17.24 -18.47
C HIS A 99 11.96 16.04 -18.18
N VAL A 100 11.75 15.39 -17.04
CA VAL A 100 12.44 14.15 -16.65
C VAL A 100 11.64 12.93 -17.12
N PRO A 101 12.27 11.75 -17.26
CA PRO A 101 11.56 10.54 -17.68
C PRO A 101 10.32 10.30 -16.82
N SER A 102 9.23 9.90 -17.48
CA SER A 102 7.96 9.62 -16.80
C SER A 102 8.14 8.50 -15.77
N ILE A 103 7.59 8.71 -14.57
CA ILE A 103 7.56 7.73 -13.47
C ILE A 103 6.46 6.68 -13.66
N VAL A 104 5.57 6.88 -14.64
CA VAL A 104 4.42 6.02 -14.93
C VAL A 104 4.79 4.54 -15.10
N PRO A 105 5.90 4.16 -15.77
CA PRO A 105 6.27 2.75 -15.89
C PRO A 105 6.60 2.09 -14.53
N SER A 106 7.20 2.84 -13.61
CA SER A 106 7.52 2.35 -12.26
C SER A 106 6.27 2.18 -11.41
N LEU A 107 5.38 3.18 -11.42
CA LEU A 107 4.09 3.13 -10.71
C LEU A 107 3.20 2.01 -11.24
N TRP A 108 3.16 1.82 -12.57
CA TRP A 108 2.40 0.73 -13.17
C TRP A 108 2.87 -0.66 -12.74
N MET A 109 4.18 -0.84 -12.55
CA MET A 109 4.74 -2.10 -12.07
C MET A 109 4.32 -2.38 -10.62
N LEU A 110 4.40 -1.35 -9.75
CA LEU A 110 3.95 -1.44 -8.37
C LEU A 110 2.46 -1.83 -8.30
N GLU A 111 1.62 -1.22 -9.13
CA GLU A 111 0.19 -1.52 -9.14
C GLU A 111 -0.10 -2.96 -9.57
N LYS A 112 0.69 -3.51 -10.50
CA LYS A 112 0.55 -4.92 -10.88
C LYS A 112 0.94 -5.89 -9.75
N ASP A 113 1.95 -5.56 -8.98
CA ASP A 113 2.32 -6.34 -7.80
C ASP A 113 1.22 -6.27 -6.72
N HIS A 114 0.61 -5.09 -6.54
CA HIS A 114 -0.52 -4.89 -5.64
C HIS A 114 -1.77 -5.68 -6.06
N GLU A 115 -2.15 -5.64 -7.34
CA GLU A 115 -3.26 -6.42 -7.90
C GLU A 115 -3.06 -7.92 -7.64
N LEU A 116 -1.86 -8.44 -7.93
CA LEU A 116 -1.55 -9.85 -7.75
C LEU A 116 -1.56 -10.28 -6.27
N ALA A 117 -1.12 -9.41 -5.36
CA ALA A 117 -1.24 -9.67 -3.94
C ALA A 117 -2.70 -9.68 -3.47
N SER A 118 -3.51 -8.74 -3.95
CA SER A 118 -4.96 -8.68 -3.68
C SER A 118 -5.69 -9.93 -4.19
N ASP A 119 -5.30 -10.46 -5.34
CA ASP A 119 -5.81 -11.74 -5.85
C ASP A 119 -5.51 -12.91 -4.92
N ASN A 120 -4.33 -12.93 -4.29
CA ASN A 120 -3.97 -13.96 -3.31
C ASN A 120 -4.77 -13.80 -2.00
N LEU A 121 -5.04 -12.58 -1.53
CA LEU A 121 -5.95 -12.35 -0.39
C LEU A 121 -7.35 -12.88 -0.71
N ASN A 122 -7.87 -12.59 -1.90
CA ASN A 122 -9.17 -13.09 -2.36
C ASN A 122 -9.19 -14.62 -2.49
N ALA A 123 -8.10 -15.23 -2.96
CA ALA A 123 -7.96 -16.68 -3.03
C ALA A 123 -8.02 -17.32 -1.64
N PHE A 124 -7.35 -16.73 -0.65
CA PHE A 124 -7.47 -17.15 0.74
C PHE A 124 -8.93 -17.07 1.23
N LEU A 125 -9.62 -15.93 1.05
CA LEU A 125 -11.01 -15.76 1.50
C LEU A 125 -11.95 -16.81 0.87
N LYS A 126 -11.78 -17.09 -0.43
CA LYS A 126 -12.53 -18.13 -1.15
C LYS A 126 -12.21 -19.52 -0.61
N ALA A 127 -10.94 -19.82 -0.36
CA ALA A 127 -10.52 -21.10 0.20
C ALA A 127 -11.13 -21.35 1.59
N VAL A 128 -11.13 -20.34 2.47
CA VAL A 128 -11.77 -20.46 3.79
C VAL A 128 -13.28 -20.71 3.66
N HIS A 129 -13.96 -20.02 2.74
CA HIS A 129 -15.38 -20.26 2.49
C HIS A 129 -15.65 -21.69 2.00
N VAL A 130 -14.81 -22.25 1.13
CA VAL A 130 -14.91 -23.65 0.70
C VAL A 130 -14.75 -24.61 1.88
N ILE A 131 -13.73 -24.41 2.72
CA ILE A 131 -13.45 -25.25 3.90
C ILE A 131 -14.61 -25.17 4.92
N GLU A 132 -15.18 -23.98 5.15
CA GLU A 132 -16.31 -23.78 6.07
C GLU A 132 -17.54 -24.61 5.66
N ASN A 133 -17.82 -24.72 4.36
CA ASN A 133 -18.96 -25.47 3.83
C ASN A 133 -18.66 -26.96 3.60
N ASN A 134 -17.39 -27.30 3.32
CA ASN A 134 -16.94 -28.67 3.10
C ASN A 134 -15.50 -28.84 3.64
N PRO A 135 -15.33 -29.23 4.93
CA PRO A 135 -14.02 -29.34 5.56
C PRO A 135 -13.05 -30.33 4.89
N GLU A 136 -13.55 -31.28 4.09
CA GLU A 136 -12.73 -32.25 3.38
C GLU A 136 -12.28 -31.75 1.99
N ALA A 137 -12.84 -30.65 1.49
CA ALA A 137 -12.55 -30.14 0.15
C ALA A 137 -11.12 -29.58 0.01
N MET A 138 -10.53 -29.10 1.10
CA MET A 138 -9.22 -28.45 1.09
C MET A 138 -8.57 -28.48 2.47
N LEU A 139 -7.25 -28.62 2.52
CA LEU A 139 -6.52 -28.52 3.77
C LEU A 139 -6.39 -27.04 4.20
N PRO A 140 -6.58 -26.72 5.49
CA PRO A 140 -6.36 -25.37 6.02
C PRO A 140 -4.98 -24.78 5.68
N SER A 141 -3.94 -25.61 5.61
CA SER A 141 -2.59 -25.22 5.18
C SER A 141 -2.52 -24.73 3.73
N GLN A 142 -3.36 -25.28 2.84
CA GLN A 142 -3.46 -24.81 1.45
C GLN A 142 -4.12 -23.43 1.38
N ALA A 143 -5.14 -23.18 2.22
CA ALA A 143 -5.73 -21.85 2.31
C ALA A 143 -4.71 -20.83 2.81
N THR A 144 -4.02 -21.11 3.92
CA THR A 144 -3.04 -20.18 4.51
C THR A 144 -1.83 -19.93 3.61
N ALA A 145 -1.49 -20.83 2.69
CA ALA A 145 -0.44 -20.61 1.71
C ALA A 145 -0.71 -19.38 0.81
N TYR A 146 -1.97 -19.16 0.40
CA TYR A 146 -2.36 -17.96 -0.35
C TYR A 146 -2.13 -16.69 0.48
N LEU A 147 -2.53 -16.69 1.75
CA LEU A 147 -2.35 -15.54 2.63
C LEU A 147 -0.87 -15.26 2.92
N ILE A 148 -0.07 -16.29 3.17
CA ILE A 148 1.38 -16.17 3.38
C ILE A 148 2.05 -15.57 2.14
N HIS A 149 1.63 -15.99 0.95
CA HIS A 149 2.14 -15.45 -0.29
C HIS A 149 1.75 -13.98 -0.47
N ALA A 150 0.47 -13.63 -0.27
CA ALA A 150 0.00 -12.24 -0.29
C ALA A 150 0.79 -11.36 0.68
N CYS A 151 1.03 -11.83 1.91
CA CYS A 151 1.75 -11.05 2.92
C CYS A 151 3.16 -10.68 2.46
N ARG A 152 3.89 -11.64 1.88
CA ARG A 152 5.25 -11.40 1.36
C ARG A 152 5.25 -10.45 0.18
N MET A 153 4.28 -10.58 -0.71
CA MET A 153 4.14 -9.70 -1.86
C MET A 153 3.87 -8.26 -1.43
N LEU A 154 2.94 -8.05 -0.49
CA LEU A 154 2.62 -6.70 0.01
C LEU A 154 3.78 -6.08 0.79
N GLN A 155 4.51 -6.86 1.58
CA GLN A 155 5.72 -6.38 2.24
C GLN A 155 6.77 -5.90 1.24
N GLU A 156 6.97 -6.64 0.16
CA GLU A 156 7.89 -6.25 -0.91
C GLU A 156 7.37 -5.05 -1.70
N HIS A 157 6.07 -4.99 -1.97
CA HIS A 157 5.41 -3.88 -2.65
C HIS A 157 5.62 -2.55 -1.89
N LEU A 158 5.26 -2.51 -0.60
CA LEU A 158 5.46 -1.31 0.24
C LEU A 158 6.94 -0.89 0.27
N ARG A 159 7.85 -1.86 0.39
CA ARG A 159 9.30 -1.60 0.38
C ARG A 159 9.77 -0.99 -0.95
N GLN A 160 9.27 -1.49 -2.08
CA GLN A 160 9.63 -0.98 -3.40
C GLN A 160 9.04 0.40 -3.66
N GLU A 161 7.81 0.63 -3.22
CA GLU A 161 7.17 1.92 -3.27
C GLU A 161 7.96 2.97 -2.50
N GLU A 162 8.34 2.70 -1.25
CA GLU A 162 9.15 3.62 -0.45
C GLU A 162 10.46 3.99 -1.14
N GLN A 163 11.11 3.02 -1.80
CA GLN A 163 12.34 3.24 -2.56
C GLN A 163 12.17 4.15 -3.78
N ILE A 164 10.95 4.27 -4.29
CA ILE A 164 10.61 5.11 -5.44
C ILE A 164 10.08 6.46 -4.96
N VAL A 165 9.09 6.46 -4.06
CA VAL A 165 8.32 7.62 -3.66
C VAL A 165 9.07 8.51 -2.67
N PHE A 166 9.81 7.96 -1.69
CA PHE A 166 10.51 8.80 -0.72
C PHE A 166 11.61 9.66 -1.37
N PRO A 167 12.51 9.14 -2.23
CA PRO A 167 13.48 10.00 -2.91
C PRO A 167 12.83 11.06 -3.80
N MET A 168 11.69 10.75 -4.41
CA MET A 168 10.93 11.69 -5.24
C MET A 168 10.37 12.85 -4.41
N THR A 169 9.72 12.54 -3.29
CA THR A 169 9.17 13.55 -2.38
C THR A 169 10.27 14.42 -1.76
N GLU A 170 11.39 13.83 -1.34
CA GLU A 170 12.56 14.58 -0.85
C GLU A 170 13.13 15.53 -1.90
N GLN A 171 13.20 15.10 -3.16
CA GLN A 171 13.65 15.95 -4.26
C GLN A 171 12.72 17.14 -4.47
N ILE A 172 11.40 16.93 -4.41
CA ILE A 172 10.42 18.01 -4.58
C ILE A 172 10.53 19.02 -3.44
N LEU A 173 10.60 18.56 -2.19
CA LEU A 173 10.76 19.45 -1.02
C LEU A 173 12.05 20.28 -1.14
N THR A 174 13.16 19.64 -1.50
CA THR A 174 14.44 20.34 -1.74
C THR A 174 14.32 21.38 -2.85
N ASP A 175 13.68 21.04 -3.97
CA ASP A 175 13.47 21.96 -5.08
C ASP A 175 12.59 23.16 -4.67
N MET A 176 11.57 22.94 -3.84
CA MET A 176 10.71 24.00 -3.30
C MET A 176 11.51 24.93 -2.37
N ASP A 177 12.30 24.39 -1.45
CA ASP A 177 13.18 25.16 -0.57
C ASP A 177 14.09 26.11 -1.36
N TYR A 178 14.72 25.62 -2.44
CA TYR A 178 15.60 26.43 -3.28
C TYR A 178 14.87 27.49 -4.12
N LEU A 179 13.61 27.26 -4.49
CA LEU A 179 12.82 28.19 -5.31
C LEU A 179 12.22 29.34 -4.48
N PHE A 180 12.01 29.14 -3.18
CA PHE A 180 11.39 30.10 -2.27
C PHE A 180 12.34 30.68 -1.20
N SER A 181 13.62 30.27 -1.19
CA SER A 181 14.72 30.93 -0.47
C SER A 181 15.31 32.11 -1.24
#